data_AF-A0A5M8P4N6-F1
#
_entry.id   AF-A0A5M8P4N6-F1
#
_cell.length_a   1.000
_cell.length_b   1.000
_cell.length_c   1.000
_cell.angle_alpha   90.00
_cell.angle_beta   90.00
_cell.angle_gamma   90.00
#
_symmetry.space_group_name_H-M   'P 1'
#
loop_
_entity.id
_entity.type
_entity.pdbx_description
1 polymer ?
#
loop_
_entity_poly.entity_id
_entity_poly.type
_entity_poly.pdbx_seq_one_letter_code
_entity_poly.pdbx_strand_id
1 'polypeptide(L)'
;MNKIPTHKIQERSSTGIILEHFHGNIMQYENPLPDIEEVHRDNYYIFFLQECGESRLLIDFKECRMQDGMLGCILPGQVHFGVELKNISGWILCLDSLRCFPSI
;
A
#
# COMPACT_ATOMS: atom_id res chain seq x y z
N MET A 1 0.61 -19.46 -17.73
CA MET A 1 0.57 -19.10 -16.29
C MET A 1 0.58 -17.59 -16.21
N ASN A 2 -0.52 -16.95 -15.79
CA ASN A 2 -0.52 -15.51 -15.55
C ASN A 2 0.26 -15.23 -14.27
N LYS A 3 1.33 -14.45 -14.37
CA LYS A 3 2.19 -14.09 -13.24
C LYS A 3 1.62 -12.81 -12.62
N ILE A 4 1.27 -12.86 -11.33
CA ILE A 4 0.92 -11.65 -10.57
C ILE A 4 2.16 -10.72 -10.56
N PRO A 5 2.03 -9.45 -10.94
CA PRO A 5 3.14 -8.50 -11.05
C PRO A 5 3.85 -8.25 -9.73
N THR A 6 5.04 -7.65 -9.80
CA THR A 6 5.81 -7.23 -8.62
C THR A 6 6.44 -5.89 -8.92
N HIS A 7 6.01 -4.85 -8.22
CA HIS A 7 6.57 -3.51 -8.37
C HIS A 7 7.83 -3.36 -7.55
N LYS A 8 8.75 -2.54 -8.05
CA LYS A 8 10.00 -2.25 -7.36
C LYS A 8 10.01 -0.79 -6.90
N ILE A 9 10.42 -0.55 -5.66
CA ILE A 9 10.46 0.83 -5.16
C ILE A 9 11.42 1.71 -5.97
N GLN A 10 12.46 1.12 -6.56
CA GLN A 10 13.43 1.83 -7.40
C GLN A 10 12.83 2.35 -8.72
N GLU A 11 11.67 1.81 -9.14
CA GLU A 11 10.93 2.30 -10.31
C GLU A 11 10.10 3.56 -9.96
N ARG A 12 9.85 3.81 -8.67
CA ARG A 12 9.02 4.92 -8.17
C ARG A 12 9.79 5.98 -7.39
N SER A 13 10.91 5.63 -6.76
CA SER A 13 11.71 6.52 -5.92
C SER A 13 13.19 6.19 -5.98
N SER A 14 14.02 7.19 -6.28
CA SER A 14 15.48 7.08 -6.25
C SER A 14 16.04 6.97 -4.83
N THR A 15 15.31 7.45 -3.84
CA THR A 15 15.67 7.33 -2.43
C THR A 15 15.14 6.05 -1.80
N GLY A 16 14.34 5.23 -2.49
CA GLY A 16 13.74 4.04 -1.86
C GLY A 16 12.80 4.38 -0.68
N ILE A 17 12.33 5.63 -0.61
CA ILE A 17 11.38 6.12 0.39
C ILE A 17 10.31 6.91 -0.36
N ILE A 18 9.04 6.64 -0.04
CA ILE A 18 7.88 7.41 -0.49
C ILE A 18 7.03 7.68 0.75
N LEU A 19 6.66 8.94 0.99
CA LEU A 19 5.72 9.33 2.03
C LEU A 19 4.66 10.21 1.40
N GLU A 20 3.42 9.75 1.40
CA GLU A 20 2.31 10.43 0.76
C GLU A 20 1.10 10.49 1.69
N HIS A 21 0.44 11.63 1.73
CA HIS A 21 -0.84 11.78 2.40
C HIS A 21 -1.97 11.50 1.41
N PHE A 22 -2.93 10.68 1.81
CA PHE A 22 -4.13 10.38 1.04
C PHE A 22 -5.40 10.89 1.74
N HIS A 23 -6.42 11.19 0.96
CA HIS A 23 -7.69 11.77 1.32
C HIS A 23 -8.72 11.52 0.22
N GLY A 24 -9.88 10.99 0.57
CA GLY A 24 -11.03 10.84 -0.31
C GLY A 24 -11.34 9.40 -0.70
N ASN A 25 -12.27 9.24 -1.64
CA ASN A 25 -12.46 7.95 -2.32
C ASN A 25 -11.38 7.86 -3.39
N ILE A 26 -10.53 6.83 -3.33
CA ILE A 26 -9.34 6.69 -4.19
C ILE A 26 -9.66 6.83 -5.70
N MET A 27 -10.90 6.55 -6.08
CA MET A 27 -11.51 6.82 -7.39
C MET A 27 -11.47 8.29 -7.88
N GLN A 28 -11.14 9.26 -7.03
CA GLN A 28 -11.17 10.69 -7.36
C GLN A 28 -9.78 11.35 -7.46
N TYR A 29 -8.71 10.56 -7.35
CA TYR A 29 -7.35 11.09 -7.49
C TYR A 29 -7.01 11.38 -8.95
N GLU A 30 -6.58 12.62 -9.24
CA GLU A 30 -6.06 13.02 -10.58
C GLU A 30 -4.77 12.27 -10.95
N ASN A 31 -4.05 11.77 -9.94
CA ASN A 31 -3.00 10.76 -10.04
C ASN A 31 -3.38 9.66 -9.04
N PRO A 32 -4.17 8.64 -9.43
CA PRO A 32 -4.44 7.54 -8.52
C PRO A 32 -3.11 6.94 -8.10
N LEU A 33 -2.93 6.66 -6.81
CA LEU A 33 -1.85 5.79 -6.33
C LEU A 33 -1.87 4.57 -7.25
N PRO A 34 -0.84 4.39 -8.12
CA PRO A 34 -0.97 3.42 -9.18
C PRO A 34 -1.12 2.05 -8.54
N ASP A 35 -2.13 1.31 -9.00
CA ASP A 35 -2.33 -0.13 -8.80
C ASP A 35 -3.08 -0.56 -7.54
N ILE A 36 -3.78 0.36 -6.84
CA ILE A 36 -4.62 -0.04 -5.69
C ILE A 36 -5.67 -1.08 -6.08
N GLU A 37 -6.22 -1.03 -7.29
CA GLU A 37 -7.26 -1.97 -7.74
C GLU A 37 -6.70 -3.22 -8.43
N GLU A 38 -5.41 -3.22 -8.76
CA GLU A 38 -4.77 -4.34 -9.45
C GLU A 38 -4.10 -5.28 -8.44
N VAL A 39 -4.26 -6.60 -8.65
CA VAL A 39 -3.59 -7.59 -7.81
C VAL A 39 -2.08 -7.54 -8.10
N HIS A 40 -1.29 -7.14 -7.12
CA HIS A 40 0.17 -7.06 -7.26
C HIS A 40 0.90 -7.48 -5.99
N ARG A 41 2.23 -7.40 -6.07
CA ARG A 41 3.17 -7.50 -4.95
C ARG A 41 4.11 -6.31 -5.02
N ASP A 42 4.80 -6.06 -3.92
CA ASP A 42 5.87 -5.09 -3.86
C ASP A 42 7.14 -5.73 -3.30
N ASN A 43 8.31 -5.26 -3.73
CA ASN A 43 9.59 -5.65 -3.13
C ASN A 43 10.01 -4.80 -1.92
N TYR A 44 9.08 -3.99 -1.41
CA TYR A 44 9.27 -3.00 -0.36
C TYR A 44 8.14 -3.09 0.67
N TYR A 45 8.35 -2.51 1.85
CA TYR A 45 7.32 -2.42 2.88
C TYR A 45 6.34 -1.30 2.54
N ILE A 46 5.06 -1.53 2.79
CA ILE A 46 4.03 -0.49 2.77
C ILE A 46 3.49 -0.36 4.18
N PHE A 47 3.81 0.74 4.86
CA PHE A 47 3.16 1.14 6.09
C PHE A 47 2.03 2.10 5.76
N PHE A 48 0.90 1.97 6.43
CA PHE A 48 -0.20 2.91 6.26
C PHE A 48 -0.81 3.27 7.61
N LEU A 49 -1.09 4.56 7.79
CA LEU A 49 -1.88 5.10 8.88
C LEU A 49 -3.18 5.59 8.28
N GLN A 50 -4.29 4.90 8.54
CA GLN A 50 -5.62 5.44 8.30
C GLN A 50 -6.03 6.28 9.50
N GLU A 51 -6.46 7.51 9.26
CA GLU A 51 -6.93 8.43 10.29
C GLU A 51 -8.46 8.41 10.44
N CYS A 52 -9.18 8.23 9.33
CA CYS A 52 -10.63 8.13 9.29
C CYS A 52 -11.13 7.25 8.13
N GLY A 53 -12.40 6.87 8.16
CA GLY A 53 -13.08 6.19 7.05
C GLY A 53 -13.09 4.67 7.15
N GLU A 54 -13.48 4.00 6.08
CA GLU A 54 -13.55 2.53 6.01
C GLU A 54 -12.70 2.00 4.86
N SER A 55 -11.90 0.98 5.13
CA SER A 55 -11.12 0.30 4.09
C SER A 55 -11.22 -1.21 4.20
N ARG A 56 -11.18 -1.84 3.03
CA ARG A 56 -11.16 -3.28 2.84
C ARG A 56 -10.05 -3.63 1.87
N LEU A 57 -9.03 -4.31 2.38
CA LEU A 57 -7.90 -4.79 1.60
C LEU A 57 -7.97 -6.32 1.52
N LEU A 58 -7.48 -6.89 0.42
CA LEU A 58 -7.14 -8.29 0.38
C LEU A 58 -5.62 -8.40 0.50
N ILE A 59 -5.12 -9.11 1.50
CA ILE A 59 -3.68 -9.35 1.70
C ILE A 59 -3.48 -10.86 1.84
N ASP A 60 -2.67 -11.45 0.97
CA ASP A 60 -2.47 -12.91 0.83
C ASP A 60 -3.80 -13.68 0.85
N PHE A 61 -4.76 -13.19 0.06
CA PHE A 61 -6.10 -13.76 -0.09
C PHE A 61 -6.96 -13.75 1.19
N LYS A 62 -6.56 -12.97 2.20
CA LYS A 62 -7.36 -12.71 3.40
C LYS A 62 -7.90 -11.31 3.39
N GLU A 63 -9.17 -11.17 3.72
CA GLU A 63 -9.81 -9.86 3.81
C GLU A 63 -9.44 -9.19 5.14
N CYS A 64 -8.89 -7.98 5.03
CA CYS A 64 -8.56 -7.09 6.15
C CYS A 64 -9.50 -5.89 6.10
N ARG A 65 -10.31 -5.72 7.15
CA ARG A 65 -11.23 -4.58 7.29
C ARG A 65 -10.71 -3.63 8.36
N MET A 66 -10.77 -2.34 8.07
CA MET A 66 -10.29 -1.30 8.96
C MET A 66 -11.31 -0.17 8.99
N GLN A 67 -11.49 0.41 10.18
CA GLN A 67 -12.44 1.47 10.45
C GLN A 67 -11.73 2.54 11.28
N ASP A 68 -11.88 3.79 10.85
CA ASP A 68 -11.27 4.98 11.43
C ASP A 68 -9.75 4.84 11.65
N GLY A 69 -9.27 5.19 12.85
CA GLY A 69 -7.85 5.17 13.20
C GLY A 69 -7.27 3.75 13.18
N MET A 70 -6.39 3.46 12.22
CA MET A 70 -5.71 2.17 12.11
C MET A 70 -4.29 2.33 11.58
N LEU A 71 -3.36 1.57 12.14
CA LEU A 71 -2.00 1.41 11.60
C LEU A 71 -1.84 -0.01 11.05
N GLY A 72 -1.29 -0.14 9.86
CA GLY A 72 -1.00 -1.44 9.26
C GLY A 72 0.27 -1.47 8.44
N CYS A 73 0.66 -2.69 8.06
CA CYS A 73 1.85 -2.95 7.27
C CYS A 73 1.58 -4.10 6.30
N ILE A 74 1.98 -3.92 5.04
CA ILE A 74 2.09 -4.98 4.03
C ILE A 74 3.57 -5.29 3.84
N LEU A 75 3.92 -6.55 3.99
CA LEU A 75 5.30 -7.03 3.89
C LEU A 75 5.70 -7.22 2.41
N PRO A 76 7.00 -7.08 2.07
CA PRO A 76 7.50 -7.41 0.76
C PRO A 76 7.07 -8.81 0.30
N GLY A 77 6.55 -8.91 -0.91
CA GLY A 77 6.13 -10.17 -1.54
C GLY A 77 4.71 -10.62 -1.21
N GLN A 78 4.00 -9.98 -0.27
CA GLN A 78 2.59 -10.28 -0.04
C GLN A 78 1.74 -9.82 -1.23
N VAL A 79 0.81 -10.68 -1.64
CA VAL A 79 -0.15 -10.35 -2.70
C VAL A 79 -1.22 -9.46 -2.12
N HIS A 80 -1.47 -8.30 -2.72
CA HIS A 80 -2.52 -7.42 -2.22
C HIS A 80 -3.19 -6.57 -3.29
N PHE A 81 -4.38 -6.06 -2.94
CA PHE A 81 -5.11 -5.00 -3.62
C PHE A 81 -6.19 -4.42 -2.70
N GLY A 82 -6.61 -3.20 -2.97
CA GLY A 82 -7.75 -2.52 -2.35
C GLY A 82 -9.07 -3.03 -2.94
N VAL A 83 -9.92 -3.57 -2.08
CA VAL A 83 -11.26 -4.05 -2.47
C VAL A 83 -12.28 -2.91 -2.37
N GLU A 84 -12.18 -2.08 -1.35
CA GLU A 84 -13.07 -0.93 -1.14
C GLU A 84 -12.41 0.08 -0.21
N LEU A 85 -12.49 1.37 -0.55
CA LEU A 85 -11.94 2.47 0.23
C LEU A 85 -12.97 3.61 0.25
N LYS A 86 -13.53 3.91 1.43
CA LYS A 86 -14.64 4.84 1.62
C LYS A 86 -14.26 5.97 2.56
N ASN A 87 -14.24 7.19 2.04
CA ASN A 87 -14.01 8.43 2.79
C ASN A 87 -12.76 8.36 3.69
N ILE A 88 -11.69 7.75 3.18
CA ILE A 88 -10.47 7.54 3.97
C ILE A 88 -9.58 8.78 3.94
N SER A 89 -8.84 9.02 5.02
CA SER A 89 -7.66 9.89 5.01
C SER A 89 -6.52 9.26 5.78
N GLY A 90 -5.30 9.70 5.51
CA GLY A 90 -4.14 9.23 6.24
C GLY A 90 -2.85 9.28 5.45
N TRP A 91 -1.91 8.42 5.82
CA TRP A 91 -0.55 8.41 5.28
C TRP A 91 -0.16 7.04 4.79
N ILE A 92 0.56 6.99 3.67
CA ILE A 92 1.29 5.81 3.21
C ILE A 92 2.78 6.11 3.27
N LEU A 93 3.54 5.17 3.81
CA LEU A 93 4.98 5.17 3.84
C LEU A 93 5.50 3.89 3.18
N CYS A 94 6.07 4.02 1.98
CA CYS A 94 6.75 2.93 1.30
C CYS A 94 8.25 2.99 1.60
N LEU A 95 8.83 1.87 2.02
CA LEU A 95 10.23 1.78 2.44
C LEU A 95 10.95 0.60 1.81
N ASP A 96 12.08 0.88 1.17
CA ASP A 96 12.97 -0.12 0.61
C ASP A 96 13.36 -1.15 1.68
N SER A 97 13.12 -2.42 1.37
CA SER A 97 13.33 -3.54 2.30
C SER A 97 14.80 -3.68 2.72
N LEU A 98 15.73 -3.29 1.85
CA LEU A 98 17.17 -3.30 2.14
C LEU A 98 17.60 -2.17 3.10
N ARG A 99 16.73 -1.19 3.37
CA ARG A 99 17.02 -0.06 4.27
C ARG A 99 16.39 -0.19 5.65
N CYS A 100 15.32 -0.98 5.80
CA CYS A 100 14.67 -1.20 7.09
C CYS A 100 15.45 -2.16 8.01
N PHE A 101 16.16 -3.14 7.44
CA PHE A 101 16.98 -4.09 8.18
C PHE A 101 18.33 -4.25 7.49
N PRO A 102 19.25 -3.28 7.61
CA PRO A 102 20.62 -3.53 7.22
C PRO A 102 21.11 -4.72 8.04
N SER A 103 21.61 -5.76 7.36
CA SER A 103 22.26 -6.89 8.00
C SER A 103 23.28 -6.35 9.01
N ILE A 104 23.03 -6.60 10.30
CA ILE A 104 23.95 -6.26 11.38
C ILE A 104 25.15 -7.22 11.31
#